data_AF-H1Q2V1-F1
#
_entry.id   AF-H1Q2V1-F1
#
_cell.length_a   1.000
_cell.length_b   1.000
_cell.length_c   1.000
_cell.angle_alpha   90.00
_cell.angle_beta   90.00
_cell.angle_gamma   90.00
#
_symmetry.space_group_name_H-M   'P 1'
#
loop_
_entity.id
_entity.type
_entity.pdbx_description
1 polymer ?
#
loop_
_entity_poly.entity_id
_entity_poly.type
_entity_poly.pdbx_seq_one_letter_code
_entity_poly.pdbx_strand_id
1 'polypeptide(L)'
;MFLIYHTVYCYAHLPQSKVTTNGQGEIVTKKSKMEQLLVALPDTFDREAYRTTSKKQGYLESTIAKWINDYIRQGRLEHTSQNCYRKL
;
A
#
# COMPACT_ATOMS: atom_id res chain seq x y z
N MET A 1 -23.85 -2.34 44.32
CA MET A 1 -23.08 -2.66 43.10
C MET A 1 -23.86 -2.05 41.94
N PHE A 2 -23.54 -0.80 41.60
CA PHE A 2 -24.34 0.01 40.67
C PHE A 2 -23.91 -0.25 39.23
N LEU A 3 -24.81 -0.83 38.44
CA LEU A 3 -24.75 -0.93 36.99
C LEU A 3 -25.01 0.45 36.39
N ILE A 4 -23.93 1.16 36.05
CA ILE A 4 -24.01 2.42 35.31
C ILE A 4 -23.85 2.09 33.83
N TYR A 5 -24.94 1.64 33.18
CA TYR A 5 -25.04 1.62 31.72
C TYR A 5 -25.18 3.07 31.24
N HIS A 6 -24.05 3.76 31.21
CA HIS A 6 -23.98 5.15 30.78
C HIS A 6 -24.14 5.23 29.26
N THR A 7 -25.33 5.61 28.86
CA THR A 7 -25.68 6.10 27.53
C THR A 7 -24.92 7.39 27.23
N VAL A 8 -23.81 7.31 26.50
CA VAL A 8 -23.26 8.43 25.72
C VAL A 8 -22.85 7.85 24.37
N TYR A 9 -23.72 7.88 23.36
CA TYR A 9 -23.94 9.06 22.50
C TYR A 9 -22.62 9.69 22.04
N CYS A 10 -21.75 8.88 21.42
CA CYS A 10 -20.63 9.41 20.62
C CYS A 10 -21.11 9.60 19.17
N TYR A 11 -21.97 10.60 18.97
CA TYR A 11 -22.27 11.12 17.64
C TYR A 11 -21.31 12.28 17.36
N ALA A 12 -20.09 11.97 16.95
CA ALA A 12 -19.14 12.98 16.49
C ALA A 12 -18.02 12.36 15.64
N HIS A 13 -18.28 12.17 14.34
CA HIS A 13 -17.48 12.85 13.30
C HIS A 13 -17.97 12.49 11.88
N LEU A 14 -18.67 13.47 11.31
CA LEU A 14 -18.56 13.99 9.94
C LEU A 14 -18.47 13.02 8.74
N PRO A 15 -19.39 13.17 7.75
CA PRO A 15 -19.36 12.41 6.51
C PRO A 15 -18.37 13.04 5.53
N GLN A 16 -17.34 12.32 5.11
CA GLN A 16 -16.61 12.67 3.89
C GLN A 16 -16.30 11.47 3.03
N SER A 17 -16.60 11.68 1.75
CA SER A 17 -16.14 10.92 0.59
C SER A 17 -16.74 9.53 0.39
N LYS A 18 -17.86 9.53 -0.35
CA LYS A 18 -18.02 8.78 -1.61
C LYS A 18 -17.03 7.62 -1.78
N VAL A 19 -17.30 6.48 -1.15
CA VAL A 19 -16.83 5.20 -1.66
C VAL A 19 -18.06 4.36 -1.89
N THR A 20 -18.49 4.34 -3.15
CA THR A 20 -19.53 3.46 -3.64
C THR A 20 -19.06 2.02 -3.43
N THR A 21 -19.45 1.42 -2.31
CA THR A 21 -19.33 -0.01 -2.07
C THR A 21 -20.38 -0.72 -2.90
N ASN A 22 -20.00 -1.16 -4.10
CA ASN A 22 -20.76 -2.16 -4.83
C ASN A 22 -20.17 -3.54 -4.50
N GLY A 23 -21.07 -4.48 -4.20
CA GLY A 23 -20.79 -5.84 -3.75
C GLY A 23 -19.77 -6.63 -4.60
N GLN A 24 -19.25 -7.68 -3.99
CA GLN A 24 -18.38 -8.71 -4.57
C GLN A 24 -16.98 -8.32 -5.11
N GLY A 25 -16.64 -7.06 -5.33
CA GLY A 25 -15.36 -6.72 -5.96
C GLY A 25 -14.22 -6.60 -4.97
N GLU A 26 -13.17 -7.40 -5.12
CA GLU A 26 -11.84 -7.09 -4.58
C GLU A 26 -11.53 -5.63 -4.93
N ILE A 27 -11.59 -4.77 -3.91
CA ILE A 27 -11.10 -3.41 -4.00
C ILE A 27 -9.60 -3.57 -4.10
N VAL A 28 -9.11 -3.83 -5.31
CA VAL A 28 -7.69 -3.79 -5.63
C VAL A 28 -7.29 -2.32 -5.60
N THR A 29 -7.27 -1.78 -4.39
CA THR A 29 -6.80 -0.43 -4.07
C THR A 29 -5.36 -0.32 -4.53
N LYS A 30 -4.91 0.91 -4.81
CA LYS A 30 -3.52 1.16 -5.19
C LYS A 30 -2.53 0.49 -4.23
N LYS A 31 -2.88 0.45 -2.94
CA LYS A 31 -2.13 -0.24 -1.88
C LYS A 31 -2.02 -1.75 -2.13
N SER A 32 -3.13 -2.43 -2.44
CA SER A 32 -3.14 -3.86 -2.75
C SER A 32 -2.27 -4.21 -3.97
N LYS A 33 -2.33 -3.41 -5.04
CA LYS A 33 -1.45 -3.58 -6.23
C LYS A 33 0.03 -3.41 -5.90
N MET A 34 0.31 -2.38 -5.10
CA MET A 34 1.66 -2.09 -4.62
C MET A 34 2.20 -3.29 -3.85
N GLU A 35 1.41 -3.82 -2.91
CA GLU A 35 1.80 -4.95 -2.07
C GLU A 35 1.98 -6.23 -2.87
N GLN A 36 1.10 -6.52 -3.83
CA GLN A 36 1.28 -7.66 -4.75
C GLN A 36 2.58 -7.56 -5.56
N LEU A 37 2.93 -6.36 -6.04
CA LEU A 37 4.21 -6.13 -6.70
C LEU A 37 5.38 -6.37 -5.74
N LEU A 38 5.28 -5.90 -4.50
CA LEU A 38 6.31 -6.12 -3.50
C LEU A 38 6.47 -7.61 -3.21
N VAL A 39 5.39 -8.36 -3.00
CA VAL A 39 5.43 -9.81 -2.75
C VAL A 39 6.04 -10.58 -3.94
N ALA A 40 5.80 -10.13 -5.17
CA ALA A 40 6.35 -10.78 -6.37
C ALA A 40 7.87 -10.58 -6.54
N LEU A 41 8.47 -9.61 -5.86
CA LEU A 41 9.90 -9.35 -5.93
C LEU A 41 10.70 -10.21 -4.94
N PRO A 42 11.98 -10.49 -5.20
CA PRO A 42 12.86 -11.08 -4.21
C PRO A 42 13.10 -10.15 -3.01
N ASP A 43 13.71 -10.66 -1.94
CA ASP A 43 14.01 -9.90 -0.71
C ASP A 43 14.98 -8.73 -0.98
N THR A 44 15.90 -8.94 -1.91
CA THR A 44 16.80 -7.94 -2.48
C THR A 44 16.57 -7.86 -3.99
N PHE A 45 16.38 -6.66 -4.52
CA PHE A 45 16.14 -6.45 -5.94
C PHE A 45 16.73 -5.13 -6.43
N ASP A 46 17.15 -5.11 -7.70
CA ASP A 46 17.58 -3.87 -8.36
C ASP A 46 16.38 -3.11 -8.93
N ARG A 47 16.55 -1.81 -9.18
CA ARG A 47 15.57 -0.97 -9.88
C ARG A 47 15.16 -1.55 -11.22
N GLU A 48 16.06 -2.22 -11.93
CA GLU A 48 15.74 -2.86 -13.21
C GLU A 48 14.81 -4.07 -13.03
N ALA A 49 15.04 -4.89 -12.01
CA ALA A 49 14.17 -6.01 -11.65
C ALA A 49 12.78 -5.50 -11.21
N TYR A 50 12.75 -4.40 -10.45
CA TYR A 50 11.53 -3.70 -10.07
C TYR A 50 10.75 -3.21 -11.29
N ARG A 51 11.42 -2.55 -12.24
CA ARG A 51 10.84 -2.05 -13.49
C ARG A 51 10.29 -3.19 -14.36
N THR A 52 11.07 -4.26 -14.49
CA THR A 52 10.69 -5.43 -15.30
C THR A 52 9.47 -6.13 -14.73
N THR A 53 9.44 -6.37 -13.42
CA THR A 53 8.30 -7.00 -12.73
C THR A 53 7.05 -6.13 -12.81
N SER A 54 7.22 -4.82 -12.64
CA SER A 54 6.11 -3.87 -12.76
C SER A 54 5.55 -3.78 -14.18
N LYS A 55 6.43 -3.80 -15.19
CA LYS A 55 6.03 -3.79 -16.61
C LYS A 55 5.31 -5.09 -16.97
N LYS A 56 5.76 -6.24 -16.46
CA LYS A 56 5.06 -7.52 -16.60
C LYS A 56 3.65 -7.48 -16.01
N GLN A 57 3.41 -6.70 -14.95
CA GLN A 57 2.09 -6.48 -14.35
C GLN A 57 1.28 -5.33 -15.00
N GLY A 58 1.82 -4.67 -16.03
CA GLY A 58 1.13 -3.62 -16.78
C GLY A 58 1.13 -2.24 -16.11
N TYR A 59 2.06 -1.96 -15.19
CA TYR A 59 2.15 -0.67 -14.51
C TYR A 59 3.07 0.33 -15.24
N LEU A 60 2.72 1.61 -15.14
CA LEU A 60 3.49 2.72 -15.71
C LEU A 60 4.73 3.05 -14.86
N GLU A 61 5.80 3.46 -15.54
CA GLU A 61 7.09 3.80 -14.92
C GLU A 61 7.01 4.95 -13.90
N SER A 62 6.15 5.93 -14.16
CA SER A 62 5.94 7.05 -13.23
C SER A 62 5.22 6.62 -11.94
N THR A 63 4.37 5.60 -12.02
CA THR A 63 3.63 5.06 -10.86
C THR A 63 4.56 4.25 -9.97
N ILE A 64 5.41 3.41 -10.57
CA ILE A 64 6.34 2.54 -9.83
C ILE A 64 7.43 3.36 -9.13
N ALA A 65 7.91 4.44 -9.75
CA ALA A 65 8.86 5.35 -9.11
C ALA A 65 8.25 6.06 -7.90
N LYS A 66 6.94 6.32 -7.91
CA LYS A 66 6.21 6.82 -6.73
C LYS A 66 6.12 5.77 -5.64
N TRP A 67 5.83 4.53 -6.00
CA TRP A 67 5.70 3.43 -5.05
C TRP A 67 7.00 3.09 -4.35
N ILE A 68 8.14 3.11 -5.05
CA ILE A 68 9.43 2.83 -4.41
C ILE A 68 9.77 3.89 -3.35
N ASN A 69 9.51 5.17 -3.65
CA ASN A 69 9.68 6.26 -2.69
C ASN A 69 8.75 6.12 -1.48
N ASP A 70 7.49 5.75 -1.72
CA ASP A 70 6.52 5.53 -0.65
C ASP A 70 6.92 4.35 0.24
N TYR A 71 7.46 3.26 -0.34
CA TYR A 71 7.99 2.13 0.41
C TYR A 71 9.18 2.45 1.29
N ILE A 72 10.12 3.25 0.78
CA ILE A 72 11.25 3.73 1.56
C ILE A 72 10.76 4.61 2.71
N ARG A 73 9.79 5.50 2.44
CA ARG A 73 9.17 6.37 3.44
C ARG A 73 8.39 5.60 4.51
N GLN A 74 7.77 4.48 4.14
CA GLN A 74 7.08 3.57 5.05
C GLN A 74 8.03 2.66 5.84
N GLY A 75 9.34 2.66 5.53
CA GLY A 75 10.31 1.76 6.16
C GLY A 75 10.14 0.29 5.76
N ARG A 76 9.52 0.02 4.61
CA ARG A 76 9.38 -1.35 4.04
C ARG A 76 10.51 -1.69 3.07
N LEU A 77 11.21 -0.68 2.56
CA LEU A 77 12.39 -0.83 1.70
C LEU A 77 13.55 0.01 2.24
N GLU A 78 14.75 -0.56 2.17
CA GLU A 78 16.01 0.10 2.46
C GLU A 78 16.88 0.17 1.20
N HIS A 79 17.66 1.24 1.06
CA HIS A 79 18.69 1.33 0.03
C HIS A 79 19.91 0.53 0.46
N THR A 80 20.21 -0.57 -0.23
CA THR A 80 21.42 -1.37 0.04
C THR A 80 22.62 -0.90 -0.76
N SER A 81 22.41 -0.41 -1.99
CA SER A 81 23.47 0.12 -2.85
C SER A 81 22.89 1.08 -3.89
N GLN A 82 23.73 1.67 -4.74
CA GLN A 82 23.26 2.45 -5.89
C GLN A 82 22.34 1.55 -6.74
N ASN A 83 21.07 1.93 -6.84
CA ASN A 83 20.03 1.21 -7.59
C ASN A 83 19.52 -0.12 -6.99
N CYS A 84 20.04 -0.56 -5.83
CA CYS A 84 19.60 -1.78 -5.14
C CYS A 84 18.72 -1.48 -3.92
N TYR A 85 17.64 -2.23 -3.79
CA TYR A 85 16.69 -2.14 -2.69
C TYR A 85 16.59 -3.48 -1.96
N ARG A 86 16.42 -3.42 -0.65
CA ARG A 86 16.15 -4.57 0.22
C ARG A 86 14.85 -4.37 0.97
N LYS A 87 14.08 -5.43 1.12
CA LYS A 87 12.87 -5.44 1.96
C LYS A 87 13.24 -5.55 3.44
N LEU A 88 12.47 -4.84 4.26
CA LEU A 88 12.53 -4.87 5.72
C LEU A 88 11.33 -5.62 6.29
#